data_AF-A0A1G3LD81-F1
#
_entry.id   AF-A0A1G3LD81-F1
#
_cell.length_a   1.000
_cell.length_b   1.000
_cell.length_c   1.000
_cell.angle_alpha   90.00
_cell.angle_beta   90.00
_cell.angle_gamma   90.00
#
_symmetry.space_group_name_H-M   'P 1'
#
loop_
_entity.id
_entity.type
_entity.pdbx_description
1 polymer ?
#
loop_
_entity_poly.entity_id
_entity_poly.type
_entity_poly.pdbx_seq_one_letter_code
_entity_poly.pdbx_strand_id
1 'polypeptide(L)'
;MKPPEYIDNAKVILWDWSDSKPFGIILDTNGKIKSEIYGLAICKYEKTGDIYRFSCDKNWKTKQDANYDTIENAILNLPQQYKNISVNWKEYE
;
A
#
# COMPACT_ATOMS: atom_id res chain seq x y z
N MET A 1 7.80 -8.56 5.77
CA MET A 1 8.65 -8.66 4.56
C MET A 1 8.97 -7.28 4.01
N LYS A 2 10.25 -6.95 3.72
CA LYS A 2 10.64 -5.68 3.07
C LYS A 2 10.18 -5.65 1.59
N PRO A 3 9.65 -4.53 1.07
CA PRO A 3 9.31 -4.40 -0.35
C PRO A 3 10.54 -4.35 -1.25
N PRO A 4 10.38 -4.53 -2.58
CA PRO A 4 11.38 -4.10 -3.55
C PRO A 4 11.52 -2.56 -3.54
N GLU A 5 12.61 -2.05 -4.11
CA GLU A 5 12.89 -0.60 -4.13
C GLU A 5 11.90 0.17 -4.99
N TYR A 6 11.33 -0.52 -5.98
CA TYR A 6 10.35 0.02 -6.90
C TYR A 6 9.12 -0.89 -6.96
N ILE A 7 7.94 -0.28 -6.88
CA ILE A 7 6.64 -0.92 -7.14
C ILE A 7 5.99 -0.13 -8.27
N ASP A 8 5.60 -0.82 -9.34
CA ASP A 8 5.03 -0.22 -10.55
C ASP A 8 5.86 0.96 -11.12
N ASN A 9 7.19 0.87 -11.01
CA ASN A 9 8.18 1.90 -11.39
C ASN A 9 8.16 3.18 -10.53
N ALA A 10 7.44 3.19 -9.41
CA ALA A 10 7.54 4.24 -8.40
C ALA A 10 8.44 3.79 -7.25
N LYS A 11 9.32 4.69 -6.81
CA LYS A 11 10.29 4.42 -5.74
C LYS A 11 9.59 4.35 -4.40
N VAL A 12 9.81 3.31 -3.62
CA VAL A 12 9.23 3.15 -2.29
C VAL A 12 9.89 4.14 -1.33
N ILE A 13 9.06 4.92 -0.62
CA ILE A 13 9.49 5.91 0.37
C ILE A 13 9.18 5.40 1.77
N LEU A 14 7.92 5.03 1.99
CA LEU A 14 7.44 4.44 3.24
C LEU A 14 6.73 3.13 2.96
N TRP A 15 6.78 2.22 3.91
CA TRP A 15 6.08 0.95 3.80
C TRP A 15 5.70 0.37 5.15
N ASP A 16 4.71 -0.51 5.15
CA ASP A 16 4.48 -1.42 6.25
C ASP A 16 4.02 -2.77 5.71
N TRP A 17 4.25 -3.80 6.52
CA TRP A 17 3.94 -5.18 6.21
C TRP A 17 3.32 -5.86 7.41
N SER A 18 2.20 -6.53 7.19
CA SER A 18 1.59 -7.37 8.22
C SER A 18 1.91 -8.84 7.98
N ASP A 19 2.55 -9.51 8.94
CA ASP A 19 2.95 -10.92 8.81
C ASP A 19 1.83 -11.91 9.15
N SER A 20 0.83 -11.52 9.95
CA SER A 20 -0.17 -12.45 10.50
C SER A 20 -1.58 -12.30 9.90
N LYS A 21 -2.01 -11.07 9.62
CA LYS A 21 -3.37 -10.77 9.12
C LYS A 21 -3.30 -9.70 8.03
N PRO A 22 -4.10 -9.79 6.95
CA PRO A 22 -4.11 -8.73 5.96
C PRO A 22 -4.62 -7.42 6.57
N PHE A 23 -4.05 -6.29 6.16
CA PHE A 23 -4.57 -4.95 6.47
C PHE A 23 -6.04 -4.86 6.09
N GLY A 24 -6.41 -5.43 4.93
CA GLY A 24 -7.80 -5.73 4.62
C GLY A 24 -7.94 -6.52 3.33
N ILE A 25 -9.16 -6.56 2.81
CA ILE A 25 -9.54 -7.39 1.67
C ILE A 25 -10.16 -6.54 0.57
N ILE A 26 -9.95 -6.95 -0.67
CA ILE A 26 -10.64 -6.44 -1.84
C ILE A 26 -11.65 -7.50 -2.27
N LEU A 27 -12.90 -7.09 -2.41
CA LEU A 27 -13.97 -7.96 -2.88
C LEU A 27 -14.18 -7.80 -4.40
N ASP A 28 -14.65 -8.86 -5.06
CA ASP A 28 -15.17 -8.78 -6.43
C ASP A 28 -16.60 -8.23 -6.47
N THR A 29 -17.19 -8.15 -7.67
CA THR A 29 -18.56 -7.67 -7.88
C THR A 29 -19.63 -8.56 -7.24
N ASN A 30 -19.29 -9.80 -6.88
CA ASN A 30 -20.18 -10.76 -6.23
C ASN A 30 -19.96 -10.81 -4.72
N GLY A 31 -19.11 -9.93 -4.16
CA GLY A 31 -18.77 -9.90 -2.74
C GLY A 31 -17.79 -11.00 -2.31
N LYS A 32 -17.16 -11.74 -3.23
CA LYS A 32 -16.14 -12.74 -2.89
C LYS A 32 -14.77 -12.08 -2.74
N ILE A 33 -13.93 -12.64 -1.87
CA ILE A 33 -12.56 -12.15 -1.68
C ILE A 33 -11.78 -12.33 -2.97
N LYS A 34 -11.43 -11.21 -3.61
CA LYS A 34 -10.58 -11.16 -4.80
C LYS A 34 -9.11 -11.09 -4.43
N SER A 35 -8.76 -10.35 -3.37
CA SER A 35 -7.39 -10.22 -2.90
C SER A 35 -7.34 -9.84 -1.42
N GLU A 36 -6.29 -10.27 -0.76
CA GLU A 36 -5.93 -9.88 0.60
C GLU A 36 -4.70 -8.96 0.54
N ILE A 37 -4.72 -7.88 1.32
CA ILE A 37 -3.68 -6.85 1.33
C ILE A 37 -2.75 -7.07 2.52
N TYR A 38 -1.49 -7.39 2.26
CA TYR A 38 -0.47 -7.61 3.31
C TYR A 38 0.60 -6.53 3.33
N GLY A 39 0.79 -5.84 2.22
CA GLY A 39 1.75 -4.73 2.08
C GLY A 39 1.05 -3.42 1.79
N LEU A 40 1.49 -2.37 2.46
CA LEU A 40 1.18 -0.99 2.12
C LEU A 40 2.49 -0.28 1.81
N ALA A 41 2.53 0.46 0.71
CA ALA A 41 3.70 1.25 0.33
C ALA A 41 3.26 2.63 -0.15
N ILE A 42 3.94 3.68 0.33
CA ILE A 42 3.86 5.02 -0.26
C ILE A 42 5.08 5.15 -1.17
N CYS A 43 4.81 5.38 -2.44
CA CYS A 43 5.81 5.45 -3.48
C CYS A 43 5.75 6.81 -4.17
N LYS A 44 6.88 7.20 -4.78
CA LYS A 44 6.99 8.41 -5.58
C LYS A 44 7.51 8.10 -6.97
N TYR A 45 6.84 8.59 -8.00
CA TYR A 45 7.37 8.56 -9.35
C TYR A 45 8.44 9.64 -9.50
N GLU A 46 9.69 9.25 -9.72
CA GLU A 46 10.82 10.19 -9.72
C GLU A 46 10.75 11.24 -10.84
N LYS A 47 10.09 10.92 -11.95
CA LYS A 47 9.96 11.82 -13.11
C LYS A 47 8.89 12.89 -12.92
N THR A 48 7.73 12.55 -12.37
CA THR A 48 6.58 13.46 -12.24
C THR A 48 6.48 14.05 -10.85
N GLY A 49 7.06 13.38 -9.85
CA GLY A 49 6.92 13.72 -8.45
C GLY A 49 5.63 13.18 -7.82
N ASP A 50 4.79 12.49 -8.58
CA ASP A 50 3.49 11.99 -8.11
C ASP A 50 3.67 10.99 -6.98
N ILE A 51 2.85 11.14 -5.95
CA ILE A 51 2.85 10.27 -4.77
C ILE A 51 1.65 9.34 -4.84
N TYR A 52 1.91 8.05 -4.68
CA TYR A 52 0.91 7.00 -4.68
C TYR A 52 1.02 6.15 -3.44
N ARG A 53 -0.12 5.70 -2.91
CA ARG A 53 -0.14 4.58 -1.96
C ARG A 53 -0.62 3.32 -2.66
N PHE A 54 0.23 2.30 -2.68
CA PHE A 54 -0.09 0.97 -3.15
C PHE A 54 -0.54 0.06 -2.02
N SER A 55 -1.59 -0.71 -2.28
CA SER A 55 -2.07 -1.82 -1.48
C SER A 55 -1.74 -3.12 -2.22
N CYS A 56 -0.87 -3.92 -1.61
CA CYS A 56 -0.24 -5.06 -2.26
C CYS A 56 -0.59 -6.39 -1.61
N ASP A 57 -0.61 -7.45 -2.42
CA ASP A 57 -0.75 -8.82 -1.93
C ASP A 57 0.52 -9.34 -1.24
N LYS A 58 0.50 -10.64 -0.87
CA LYS A 58 1.63 -11.33 -0.22
C LYS A 58 2.95 -11.31 -1.03
N ASN A 59 2.92 -10.92 -2.31
CA ASN A 59 4.08 -10.89 -3.19
C ASN A 59 4.44 -9.46 -3.63
N TRP A 60 3.98 -8.43 -2.91
CA TRP A 60 4.13 -7.03 -3.30
C TRP A 60 3.54 -6.69 -4.67
N LYS A 61 2.56 -7.46 -5.18
CA LYS A 61 1.83 -7.08 -6.40
C LYS A 61 0.71 -6.11 -6.03
N THR A 62 0.70 -4.94 -6.65
CA THR A 62 -0.34 -3.93 -6.48
C THR A 62 -1.71 -4.49 -6.85
N LYS A 63 -2.68 -4.31 -5.95
CA LYS A 63 -4.10 -4.66 -6.16
C LYS A 63 -5.01 -3.45 -6.16
N GLN A 64 -4.59 -2.40 -5.49
CA GLN A 64 -5.25 -1.12 -5.44
C GLN A 64 -4.19 -0.04 -5.22
N ASP A 65 -4.41 1.10 -5.85
CA ASP A 65 -3.58 2.28 -5.75
C ASP A 65 -4.45 3.52 -5.58
N ALA A 66 -3.87 4.58 -5.01
CA ALA A 66 -4.49 5.89 -4.92
C ALA A 66 -3.40 6.97 -4.94
N ASN A 67 -3.65 8.05 -5.67
CA ASN A 67 -2.77 9.21 -5.74
C ASN A 67 -3.04 10.18 -4.59
N TYR A 68 -1.99 10.89 -4.18
CA TYR A 68 -2.04 11.89 -3.11
C TYR A 68 -1.13 13.06 -3.44
N ASP A 69 -1.50 14.25 -2.95
CA ASP A 69 -0.67 15.46 -3.13
C ASP A 69 0.57 15.44 -2.23
N THR A 70 0.49 14.77 -1.08
CA THR A 70 1.58 14.69 -0.09
C THR A 70 1.69 13.31 0.56
N ILE A 71 2.85 13.04 1.16
CA ILE A 71 3.10 11.79 1.91
C ILE A 71 2.17 11.72 3.14
N GLU A 72 1.98 12.84 3.85
CA GLU A 72 1.12 12.94 5.02
C GLU A 72 -0.33 12.58 4.67
N ASN A 73 -0.82 13.08 3.53
CA ASN A 73 -2.16 12.75 3.05
C ASN A 73 -2.29 11.25 2.73
N ALA A 74 -1.24 10.64 2.17
CA ALA A 74 -1.23 9.21 1.87
C ALA A 74 -1.25 8.33 3.14
N ILE A 75 -0.60 8.78 4.22
CA ILE A 75 -0.62 8.15 5.56
C ILE A 75 -2.00 8.28 6.20
N LEU A 76 -2.58 9.48 6.21
CA LEU A 76 -3.84 9.77 6.92
C LEU A 76 -5.07 9.13 6.25
N ASN A 77 -5.08 9.05 4.92
CA ASN A 77 -6.24 8.61 4.14
C ASN A 77 -6.24 7.11 3.85
N LEU A 78 -5.94 6.28 4.85
CA LEU A 78 -6.12 4.84 4.76
C LEU A 78 -7.62 4.50 4.59
N PRO A 79 -7.98 3.65 3.61
CA PRO A 79 -9.33 3.12 3.47
C PRO A 79 -9.84 2.56 4.80
N GLN A 80 -11.10 2.82 5.13
CA GLN A 80 -11.69 2.39 6.41
C GLN A 80 -11.51 0.88 6.66
N GLN A 81 -11.57 0.09 5.60
CA GLN A 81 -11.34 -1.36 5.61
C GLN A 81 -9.92 -1.77 6.05
N TYR A 82 -8.94 -0.87 6.01
CA TYR A 82 -7.55 -1.12 6.43
C TYR A 82 -7.24 -0.61 7.84
N LYS A 83 -8.17 0.12 8.48
CA LYS A 83 -7.94 0.74 9.82
C LYS A 83 -8.08 -0.25 10.99
N ASN A 84 -8.45 -1.50 10.72
CA ASN A 84 -8.59 -2.53 11.76
C ASN A 84 -7.23 -3.05 12.25
N ILE A 85 -6.15 -2.73 11.54
CA ILE A 85 -4.78 -3.05 11.92
C ILE A 85 -4.00 -1.74 11.98
N SER A 86 -3.19 -1.58 13.02
CA SER A 86 -2.29 -0.44 13.13
C SER A 86 -1.21 -0.54 12.04
N VAL A 87 -1.10 0.50 11.23
CA VAL A 87 -0.05 0.63 10.21
C VAL A 87 1.14 1.37 10.84
N ASN A 88 2.29 0.72 10.85
CA ASN A 88 3.55 1.24 11.38
C ASN A 88 4.48 1.55 10.20
N TRP A 89 4.34 2.75 9.62
CA TRP A 89 5.15 3.18 8.50
C TRP A 89 6.65 3.19 8.83
N LYS A 90 7.43 2.55 7.98
CA LYS A 90 8.89 2.48 8.02
C LYS A 90 9.47 3.12 6.77
N GLU A 91 10.60 3.79 6.90
CA GLU A 91 11.36 4.24 5.74
C GLU A 91 11.97 3.05 4.98
N TYR A 92 12.27 3.24 3.70
CA TYR A 92 12.72 2.15 2.84
C TYR A 92 14.17 1.66 3.09
N GLU A 93 15.02 2.44 3.79
CA GLU A 93 16.45 2.19 4.10
C GLU A 93 17.05 0.86 3.60
#